data_AF-A0A520RCI6-F1
#
_entry.id   AF-A0A520RCI6-F1
#
_cell.length_a   1.000
_cell.length_b   1.000
_cell.length_c   1.000
_cell.angle_alpha   90.00
_cell.angle_beta   90.00
_cell.angle_gamma   90.00
#
_symmetry.space_group_name_H-M   'P 1'
#
loop_
_entity.id
_entity.type
_entity.pdbx_description
1 polymer ?
#
loop_
_entity_poly.entity_id
_entity_poly.type
_entity_poly.pdbx_seq_one_letter_code
_entity_poly.pdbx_strand_id
1 'polypeptide(L)'
;MVSLLTNNASMVALSTLRGINQNLESVQSQISTGKSVANARDNAAVYAISSVMNSDVKGFEAIGSSLALGSSTVAVARGASEQINELLQDIKGSIVSAQEDNVDRSKIQTDISRLRDQITSIVDSAQFNGLNLLQGSESIDILSSLDRAADQSVNASHITV
;
A
#
# COMPACT_ATOMS: atom_id res chain seq x y z
N MET A 1 18.03 10.74 -72.11
CA MET A 1 18.44 12.14 -71.88
C MET A 1 18.64 12.31 -70.38
N VAL A 2 19.85 12.54 -69.92
CA VAL A 2 20.15 12.90 -68.52
C VAL A 2 19.96 14.40 -68.42
N SER A 3 18.96 14.85 -67.66
CA SER A 3 18.76 16.28 -67.40
C SER A 3 19.85 16.78 -66.45
N LEU A 4 20.65 17.76 -66.88
CA LEU A 4 21.68 18.42 -66.06
C LEU A 4 21.09 19.31 -64.95
N LEU A 5 19.84 19.75 -65.12
CA LEU A 5 19.13 20.65 -64.20
C LEU A 5 18.32 19.89 -63.13
N THR A 6 18.01 18.61 -63.34
CA THR A 6 17.22 17.82 -62.39
C THR A 6 17.77 16.40 -62.33
N ASN A 7 18.63 16.15 -61.35
CA ASN A 7 19.20 14.83 -61.12
C ASN A 7 18.20 13.95 -60.34
N ASN A 8 17.41 13.19 -61.09
CA ASN A 8 16.37 12.32 -60.51
C ASN A 8 16.96 11.24 -59.59
N ALA A 9 18.13 10.68 -59.91
CA ALA A 9 18.78 9.70 -59.06
C ALA A 9 19.20 10.27 -57.70
N SER A 10 19.71 11.51 -57.68
CA SER A 10 20.04 12.22 -56.45
C SER A 10 18.81 12.62 -55.63
N MET A 11 17.68 12.97 -56.28
CA MET A 11 16.43 13.27 -55.56
C MET A 11 15.85 12.02 -54.90
N VAL A 12 15.89 10.87 -55.58
CA VAL A 12 15.47 9.58 -54.99
C VAL A 12 16.38 9.20 -53.83
N ALA A 13 17.71 9.32 -53.98
CA ALA A 13 18.65 9.07 -52.89
C ALA A 13 18.40 9.99 -51.68
N LEU A 14 18.11 11.27 -51.91
CA LEU A 14 17.78 12.24 -50.86
C LEU A 14 16.45 11.90 -50.16
N SER A 15 15.44 11.44 -50.90
CA SER A 15 14.17 10.98 -50.33
C SER A 15 14.38 9.75 -49.44
N THR A 16 15.15 8.77 -49.91
CA THR A 16 15.51 7.58 -49.13
C THR A 16 16.30 7.95 -47.88
N LEU A 17 17.27 8.88 -47.98
CA LEU A 17 18.06 9.35 -46.85
C LEU A 17 17.20 10.09 -45.80
N ARG A 18 16.23 10.90 -46.25
CA ARG A 18 15.25 11.53 -45.34
C ARG A 18 14.40 10.49 -44.62
N GLY A 19 13.95 9.45 -45.32
CA GLY A 19 13.21 8.34 -44.71
C GLY A 19 14.06 7.55 -43.69
N ILE A 20 15.33 7.30 -43.99
CA ILE A 20 16.26 6.64 -43.05
C ILE A 20 16.47 7.50 -41.79
N ASN A 21 16.71 8.81 -41.96
CA ASN A 21 16.89 9.71 -40.82
C ASN A 21 15.65 9.79 -39.92
N GLN A 22 14.45 9.86 -40.51
CA GLN A 22 13.19 9.84 -39.73
C GLN A 22 13.02 8.54 -38.93
N ASN A 23 13.34 7.39 -39.54
CA ASN A 23 13.31 6.11 -38.83
C ASN A 23 14.36 6.05 -37.71
N LEU A 24 15.55 6.59 -37.95
CA LEU A 24 16.64 6.63 -36.97
C LEU A 24 16.28 7.50 -35.76
N GLU A 25 15.65 8.67 -35.98
CA GLU A 25 15.12 9.52 -34.91
C GLU A 25 14.05 8.81 -34.07
N SER A 26 13.13 8.09 -34.72
CA SER A 26 12.10 7.29 -34.04
C SER A 26 12.73 6.20 -33.16
N VAL A 27 13.67 5.42 -33.70
CA VAL A 27 14.38 4.38 -32.94
C VAL A 27 15.18 4.99 -31.78
N GLN A 28 15.86 6.12 -31.98
CA GLN A 28 16.55 6.83 -30.91
C GLN A 28 15.59 7.26 -29.80
N SER A 29 14.40 7.76 -30.15
CA SER A 29 13.37 8.13 -29.16
C SER A 29 12.87 6.91 -28.37
N GLN A 30 12.71 5.76 -29.03
CA GLN A 30 12.33 4.52 -28.32
C GLN A 30 13.44 4.03 -27.39
N ILE A 31 14.71 4.10 -27.82
CA ILE A 31 15.86 3.76 -26.97
C ILE A 31 15.96 4.71 -25.77
N SER A 32 15.78 6.02 -26.00
CA SER A 32 15.88 7.02 -24.94
C SER A 32 14.75 6.93 -23.92
N THR A 33 13.54 6.59 -24.34
CA THR A 33 12.37 6.48 -23.45
C THR A 33 12.16 5.07 -22.89
N GLY A 34 12.78 4.06 -23.51
CA GLY A 34 12.53 2.65 -23.26
C GLY A 34 11.14 2.18 -23.67
N LYS A 35 10.36 3.00 -24.39
CA LYS A 35 8.96 2.72 -24.75
C LYS A 35 8.82 2.60 -26.26
N SER A 36 8.19 1.53 -26.74
CA SER A 36 7.83 1.38 -28.15
C SER A 36 6.75 2.38 -28.59
N VAL A 37 5.89 2.82 -27.66
CA VAL A 37 4.87 3.88 -27.87
C VAL A 37 5.09 4.93 -26.78
N ALA A 38 5.72 6.05 -27.14
CA ALA A 38 6.04 7.10 -26.18
C ALA A 38 4.93 8.15 -26.08
N ASN A 39 4.23 8.42 -27.19
CA ASN A 39 3.20 9.46 -27.27
C ASN A 39 1.88 8.93 -27.83
N ALA A 40 0.77 9.62 -27.51
CA ALA A 40 -0.55 9.33 -28.08
C ALA A 40 -0.60 9.45 -29.61
N ARG A 41 0.35 10.19 -30.21
CA ARG A 41 0.49 10.32 -31.67
C ARG A 41 0.97 9.03 -32.34
N ASP A 42 1.77 8.22 -31.64
CA ASP A 42 2.36 7.00 -32.20
C ASP A 42 1.32 5.87 -32.21
N ASN A 43 0.56 5.75 -31.11
CA ASN A 43 -0.60 4.87 -31.01
C ASN A 43 -1.50 5.32 -29.86
N ALA A 44 -2.60 5.99 -30.18
CA ALA A 44 -3.51 6.54 -29.18
C ALA A 44 -4.14 5.46 -28.27
N ALA A 45 -4.47 4.29 -28.83
CA ALA A 45 -5.11 3.21 -28.08
C ALA A 45 -4.13 2.58 -27.07
N VAL A 46 -2.92 2.22 -27.51
CA VAL A 46 -1.89 1.63 -26.63
C VAL A 46 -1.41 2.64 -25.59
N TYR A 47 -1.26 3.91 -25.99
CA TYR A 47 -0.90 4.97 -25.05
C TYR A 47 -2.00 5.18 -23.99
N ALA A 48 -3.27 5.20 -24.37
CA ALA A 48 -4.37 5.34 -23.42
C ALA A 48 -4.43 4.17 -22.42
N ILE A 49 -4.35 2.92 -22.89
CA ILE A 49 -4.36 1.74 -22.03
C ILE A 49 -3.16 1.75 -21.08
N SER A 50 -1.96 2.04 -21.57
CA SER A 50 -0.75 2.09 -20.74
C SER A 50 -0.77 3.23 -19.72
N SER A 51 -1.39 4.38 -20.07
CA SER A 51 -1.59 5.48 -19.12
C SER A 51 -2.55 5.09 -18.00
N VAL A 52 -3.63 4.38 -18.31
CA VAL A 52 -4.56 3.84 -17.29
C VAL A 52 -3.84 2.84 -16.39
N MET A 53 -3.13 1.87 -16.97
CA MET A 53 -2.34 0.90 -16.20
C MET A 53 -1.31 1.58 -15.28
N ASN A 54 -0.64 2.64 -15.76
CA ASN A 54 0.30 3.39 -14.93
C ASN A 54 -0.38 4.15 -13.79
N SER A 55 -1.61 4.63 -14.00
CA SER A 55 -2.43 5.20 -12.93
C SER A 55 -2.79 4.14 -11.88
N ASP A 56 -3.09 2.92 -12.33
CA ASP A 56 -3.44 1.81 -11.43
C ASP A 56 -2.26 1.38 -10.57
N VAL A 57 -1.08 1.27 -11.17
CA VAL A 57 0.15 0.93 -10.44
C VAL A 57 0.39 1.92 -9.31
N LYS A 58 0.26 3.22 -9.58
CA LYS A 58 0.36 4.26 -8.53
C LYS A 58 -0.73 4.13 -7.48
N GLY A 59 -1.95 3.78 -7.88
CA GLY A 59 -3.05 3.49 -6.95
C GLY A 59 -2.74 2.30 -6.04
N PHE A 60 -2.24 1.20 -6.61
CA PHE A 60 -1.85 0.01 -5.86
C PHE A 60 -0.65 0.24 -4.94
N GLU A 61 0.32 1.08 -5.31
CA GLU A 61 1.41 1.49 -4.43
C GLU A 61 0.89 2.24 -3.19
N ALA A 62 -0.08 3.13 -3.37
CA ALA A 62 -0.72 3.86 -2.27
C ALA A 62 -1.58 2.93 -1.38
N ILE A 63 -2.32 2.00 -1.99
CA ILE A 63 -3.09 0.97 -1.28
C ILE A 63 -2.15 0.06 -0.48
N GLY A 64 -1.05 -0.39 -1.08
CA GLY A 64 -0.04 -1.21 -0.41
C GLY A 64 0.55 -0.52 0.82
N SER A 65 0.81 0.78 0.71
CA SER A 65 1.26 1.59 1.85
C SER A 65 0.20 1.68 2.96
N SER A 66 -1.07 1.82 2.59
CA SER A 66 -2.20 1.87 3.53
C SER A 66 -2.43 0.53 4.22
N LEU A 67 -2.34 -0.58 3.48
CA LEU A 67 -2.39 -1.94 4.03
C LEU A 67 -1.22 -2.24 4.96
N ALA A 68 -0.01 -1.76 4.64
CA ALA A 68 1.16 -1.88 5.51
C ALA A 68 0.97 -1.12 6.83
N LEU A 69 0.38 0.08 6.77
CA LEU A 69 -0.01 0.85 7.96
C LEU A 69 -1.02 0.06 8.80
N GLY A 70 -2.09 -0.44 8.18
CA GLY A 70 -3.11 -1.23 8.86
C GLY A 70 -2.57 -2.52 9.50
N SER A 71 -1.71 -3.24 8.78
CA SER A 71 -1.01 -4.42 9.30
C SER A 71 -0.17 -4.09 10.54
N SER A 72 0.52 -2.94 10.52
CA SER A 72 1.30 -2.47 11.67
C SER A 72 0.41 -2.14 12.87
N THR A 73 -0.73 -1.47 12.65
CA THR A 73 -1.73 -1.21 13.71
C THR A 73 -2.22 -2.51 14.35
N VAL A 74 -2.58 -3.50 13.53
CA VAL A 74 -3.03 -4.81 14.00
C VAL A 74 -1.92 -5.54 14.75
N ALA A 75 -0.67 -5.46 14.30
CA ALA A 75 0.47 -6.07 14.98
C ALA A 75 0.71 -5.47 16.37
N VAL A 76 0.60 -4.14 16.52
CA VAL A 76 0.70 -3.47 17.82
C VAL A 76 -0.44 -3.91 18.74
N ALA A 77 -1.68 -3.92 18.24
CA ALA A 77 -2.83 -4.38 19.01
C ALA A 77 -2.71 -5.85 19.45
N ARG A 78 -2.19 -6.72 18.57
CA ARG A 78 -1.92 -8.12 18.88
C ARG A 78 -0.86 -8.26 19.97
N GLY A 79 0.29 -7.58 19.84
CA GLY A 79 1.36 -7.66 20.84
C GLY A 79 0.93 -7.11 22.21
N ALA A 80 0.09 -6.08 22.23
CA ALA A 80 -0.52 -5.59 23.45
C ALA A 80 -1.53 -6.60 24.04
N SER A 81 -2.33 -7.25 23.21
CA SER A 81 -3.27 -8.31 23.64
C SER A 81 -2.55 -9.52 24.24
N GLU A 82 -1.39 -9.91 23.67
CA GLU A 82 -0.56 -10.99 24.20
C GLU A 82 -0.03 -10.63 25.62
N GLN A 83 0.47 -9.41 25.82
CA GLN A 83 0.89 -8.93 27.15
C GLN A 83 -0.27 -8.85 28.15
N ILE A 84 -1.45 -8.40 27.72
CA ILE A 84 -2.65 -8.39 28.57
C ILE A 84 -3.02 -9.82 28.98
N ASN A 85 -2.88 -10.80 28.07
CA ASN A 85 -3.15 -12.20 28.38
C ASN A 85 -2.21 -12.74 29.46
N GLU A 86 -0.91 -12.44 29.40
CA GLU A 86 0.06 -12.81 30.43
C GLU A 86 -0.32 -12.21 31.80
N LEU A 87 -0.65 -10.91 31.84
CA LEU A 87 -1.07 -10.26 33.09
C LEU A 87 -2.38 -10.85 33.66
N LEU A 88 -3.32 -11.26 32.81
CA LEU A 88 -4.55 -11.94 33.23
C LEU A 88 -4.26 -13.33 33.82
N GLN A 89 -3.25 -14.03 33.29
CA GLN A 89 -2.79 -15.29 33.88
C GLN A 89 -2.16 -15.07 35.27
N ASP A 90 -1.38 -14.00 35.45
CA ASP A 90 -0.83 -13.63 36.76
C ASP A 90 -1.92 -13.26 37.78
N ILE A 91 -2.96 -12.54 37.34
CA ILE A 91 -4.14 -12.26 38.17
C ILE A 91 -4.82 -13.57 38.58
N LYS A 92 -4.99 -14.52 37.64
CA LYS A 92 -5.56 -15.84 37.94
C LYS A 92 -4.72 -16.59 38.97
N GLY A 93 -3.39 -16.59 38.84
CA GLY A 93 -2.48 -17.19 39.83
C GLY A 93 -2.64 -16.55 41.21
N SER A 94 -2.70 -15.22 41.26
CA SER A 94 -2.92 -14.46 42.50
C SER A 94 -4.26 -14.81 43.17
N ILE A 95 -5.33 -14.99 42.39
CA ILE A 95 -6.64 -15.40 42.88
C ILE A 95 -6.61 -16.82 43.45
N VAL A 96 -5.89 -17.75 42.80
CA VAL A 96 -5.72 -19.11 43.32
C VAL A 96 -4.97 -19.09 44.65
N SER A 97 -3.88 -18.33 44.75
CA SER A 97 -3.15 -18.16 46.02
C SER A 97 -4.04 -17.56 47.11
N ALA A 98 -4.98 -16.67 46.76
CA ALA A 98 -5.93 -16.08 47.71
C ALA A 98 -6.94 -17.09 48.31
N GLN A 99 -7.07 -18.29 47.74
CA GLN A 99 -7.96 -19.34 48.23
C GLN A 99 -7.36 -20.18 49.36
N GLU A 100 -6.06 -20.04 49.64
CA GLU A 100 -5.42 -20.72 50.76
C GLU A 100 -5.84 -20.10 52.12
N ASP A 101 -5.77 -20.88 53.20
CA ASP A 101 -6.29 -20.47 54.51
C ASP A 101 -5.33 -19.54 55.29
N ASN A 102 -4.03 -19.52 54.94
CA ASN A 102 -2.98 -18.78 55.66
C ASN A 102 -2.42 -17.56 54.91
N VAL A 103 -3.18 -16.99 53.97
CA VAL A 103 -2.71 -15.85 53.15
C VAL A 103 -3.40 -14.53 53.49
N ASP A 104 -2.64 -13.44 53.35
CA ASP A 104 -3.13 -12.07 53.51
C ASP A 104 -3.86 -11.61 52.23
N ARG A 105 -5.18 -11.80 52.22
CA ARG A 105 -6.05 -11.46 51.08
C ARG A 105 -6.04 -9.96 50.75
N SER A 106 -5.74 -9.09 51.72
CA SER A 106 -5.69 -7.64 51.48
C SER A 106 -4.50 -7.26 50.62
N LYS A 107 -3.34 -7.89 50.83
CA LYS A 107 -2.14 -7.66 50.01
C LYS A 107 -2.32 -8.21 48.60
N ILE A 108 -2.88 -9.41 48.48
CA ILE A 108 -3.16 -10.01 47.16
C ILE A 108 -4.14 -9.14 46.37
N GLN A 109 -5.17 -8.58 47.01
CA GLN A 109 -6.10 -7.67 46.35
C GLN A 109 -5.42 -6.36 45.87
N THR A 110 -4.42 -5.88 46.61
CA THR A 110 -3.61 -4.72 46.22
C THR A 110 -2.76 -5.03 44.98
N ASP A 111 -2.15 -6.22 44.93
CA ASP A 111 -1.39 -6.67 43.77
C ASP A 111 -2.27 -6.86 42.53
N ILE A 112 -3.47 -7.45 42.70
CA ILE A 112 -4.46 -7.56 41.62
C ILE A 112 -4.88 -6.18 41.10
N SER A 113 -5.08 -5.19 41.99
CA SER A 113 -5.40 -3.83 41.57
C SER A 113 -4.27 -3.23 40.73
N ARG A 114 -3.01 -3.42 41.15
CA ARG A 114 -1.84 -2.93 40.39
C ARG A 114 -1.73 -3.60 39.02
N LEU A 115 -1.98 -4.91 38.93
CA LEU A 115 -1.99 -5.63 37.65
C LEU A 115 -3.11 -5.14 36.73
N ARG A 116 -4.30 -4.86 37.27
CA ARG A 116 -5.39 -4.24 36.49
C ARG A 116 -5.00 -2.86 35.98
N ASP A 117 -4.41 -2.02 36.82
CA ASP A 117 -4.00 -0.67 36.42
C ASP A 117 -2.89 -0.73 35.35
N GLN A 118 -2.00 -1.73 35.42
CA GLN A 118 -1.01 -2.02 34.39
C GLN A 118 -1.66 -2.46 33.07
N ILE A 119 -2.70 -3.30 33.10
CA ILE A 119 -3.48 -3.66 31.91
C ILE A 119 -4.07 -2.40 31.26
N THR A 120 -4.69 -1.52 32.04
CA THR A 120 -5.24 -0.25 31.52
C THR A 120 -4.15 0.59 30.86
N SER A 121 -2.98 0.71 31.50
CA SER A 121 -1.85 1.45 30.93
C SER A 121 -1.32 0.85 29.62
N ILE A 122 -1.33 -0.48 29.47
CA ILE A 122 -0.94 -1.15 28.21
C ILE A 122 -1.98 -0.90 27.13
N VAL A 123 -3.27 -1.00 27.46
CA VAL A 123 -4.37 -0.68 26.54
C VAL A 123 -4.22 0.75 26.04
N ASP A 124 -4.00 1.72 26.92
CA ASP A 124 -3.84 3.13 26.54
C ASP A 124 -2.58 3.39 25.71
N SER A 125 -1.51 2.62 25.94
CA SER A 125 -0.24 2.75 25.21
C SER A 125 -0.25 2.04 23.85
N ALA A 126 -1.18 1.12 23.60
CA ALA A 126 -1.30 0.33 22.38
C ALA A 126 -1.90 1.13 21.21
N GLN A 127 -1.43 2.36 21.02
CA GLN A 127 -1.81 3.23 19.92
C GLN A 127 -0.78 3.20 18.79
N PHE A 128 -1.27 3.20 17.56
CA PHE A 128 -0.44 3.38 16.38
C PHE A 128 -1.03 4.48 15.52
N ASN A 129 -0.24 5.53 15.28
CA ASN A 129 -0.67 6.73 14.55
C ASN A 129 -1.96 7.38 15.10
N GLY A 130 -2.16 7.32 16.41
CA GLY A 130 -3.33 7.88 17.11
C GLY A 130 -4.57 6.97 17.14
N LEU A 131 -4.52 5.80 16.49
CA LEU A 131 -5.60 4.81 16.52
C LEU A 131 -5.29 3.71 17.52
N ASN A 132 -6.30 3.33 18.31
CA ASN A 132 -6.21 2.29 19.32
C ASN A 132 -7.32 1.26 19.12
N LEU A 133 -6.94 0.05 18.67
CA LEU A 133 -7.86 -1.04 18.40
C LEU A 133 -8.40 -1.71 19.68
N LEU A 134 -7.77 -1.51 20.84
CA LEU A 134 -8.14 -2.16 22.11
C LEU A 134 -9.16 -1.36 22.93
N GLN A 135 -9.23 -0.04 22.75
CA GLN A 135 -10.22 0.80 23.44
C GLN A 135 -11.63 0.72 22.82
N GLY A 136 -11.78 0.06 21.66
CA GLY A 136 -13.06 -0.37 21.12
C GLY A 136 -13.98 0.75 20.60
N SER A 137 -13.44 1.96 20.34
CA SER A 137 -14.28 3.10 19.96
C SER A 137 -14.48 3.28 18.45
N GLU A 138 -13.64 2.72 17.59
CA GLU A 138 -13.72 2.97 16.13
C GLU A 138 -13.33 1.73 15.32
N SER A 139 -14.23 1.27 14.44
CA SER A 139 -13.88 0.35 13.36
C SER A 139 -12.97 1.06 12.38
N ILE A 140 -11.85 0.44 12.01
CA ILE A 140 -10.89 1.04 11.08
C ILE A 140 -11.13 0.46 9.69
N ASP A 141 -11.52 1.32 8.75
CA ASP A 141 -11.62 0.95 7.34
C ASP A 141 -10.28 1.19 6.64
N ILE A 142 -9.58 0.11 6.31
CA ILE A 142 -8.33 0.15 5.55
C ILE A 142 -8.66 -0.08 4.07
N LEU A 143 -8.31 0.86 3.20
CA LEU A 143 -8.49 0.71 1.76
C LEU A 143 -7.68 -0.50 1.25
N SER A 144 -8.37 -1.46 0.62
CA SER A 144 -7.79 -2.75 0.22
C SER A 144 -7.69 -2.95 -1.29
N SER A 145 -8.61 -2.37 -2.05
CA SER A 145 -8.58 -2.40 -3.52
C SER A 145 -9.27 -1.19 -4.12
N LEU A 146 -8.84 -0.82 -5.33
CA LEU A 146 -9.58 0.02 -6.25
C LEU A 146 -9.96 -0.83 -7.47
N ASP A 147 -11.22 -1.25 -7.52
CA ASP A 147 -11.75 -2.04 -8.63
C ASP A 147 -12.37 -1.10 -9.66
N ARG A 148 -11.82 -1.10 -10.87
CA ARG A 148 -12.39 -0.34 -11.97
C ARG A 148 -13.36 -1.21 -12.77
N ALA A 149 -14.62 -0.82 -12.77
CA ALA A 149 -15.67 -1.50 -13.50
C ALA A 149 -15.65 -1.13 -14.99
N ALA A 150 -16.34 -1.94 -15.82
CA ALA A 150 -16.39 -1.78 -17.27
C ALA A 150 -17.07 -0.46 -17.72
N ASP A 151 -17.81 0.19 -16.81
CA ASP A 151 -18.43 1.50 -16.97
C ASP A 151 -17.48 2.67 -16.67
N GLN A 152 -16.19 2.39 -16.39
CA GLN A 152 -15.17 3.34 -15.95
C GLN A 152 -15.41 3.91 -14.54
N SER A 153 -16.36 3.36 -13.77
CA SER A 153 -16.46 3.63 -12.34
C SER A 153 -15.28 3.02 -11.59
N VAL A 154 -14.82 3.71 -10.55
CA VAL A 154 -13.78 3.25 -9.65
C VAL A 154 -14.41 2.99 -8.29
N ASN A 155 -14.50 1.73 -7.91
CA ASN A 155 -15.06 1.31 -6.63
C ASN A 155 -13.93 1.02 -5.64
N ALA A 156 -14.00 1.67 -4.48
CA ALA A 156 -13.08 1.42 -3.37
C ALA A 156 -13.61 0.27 -2.50
N SER A 157 -12.79 -0.76 -2.31
CA SER A 157 -13.03 -1.82 -1.34
C SER A 157 -12.21 -1.57 -0.07
N HIS A 158 -12.80 -1.86 1.08
CA HIS A 158 -12.19 -1.65 2.39
C HIS A 158 -12.17 -2.96 3.18
N ILE A 159 -11.14 -3.13 4.01
CA ILE A 159 -11.09 -4.13 5.07
C ILE A 159 -11.39 -3.40 6.36
N THR A 160 -12.52 -3.72 6.98
CA THR A 160 -12.92 -3.22 8.29
C THR A 160 -12.31 -4.11 9.37
N VAL A 161 -11.59 -3.51 10.32
CA VAL A 161 -10.99 -4.17 11.50
C VAL A 161 -11.57 -3.59 12.77
#